data_AF-A0A432ELI9-F1
#
_entry.id   AF-A0A432ELI9-F1
#
_cell.length_a   1.000
_cell.length_b   1.000
_cell.length_c   1.000
_cell.angle_alpha   90.00
_cell.angle_beta   90.00
_cell.angle_gamma   90.00
#
_symmetry.space_group_name_H-M   'P 1'
#
loop_
_entity.id
_entity.type
_entity.pdbx_description
1 polymer ?
#
loop_
_entity_poly.entity_id
_entity_poly.type
_entity_poly.pdbx_seq_one_letter_code
_entity_poly.pdbx_strand_id
1 'polypeptide(L)' 'MKPLKGKYKGLYRLRVGNYRVIYKRDNDKLVILVIRIGHRRDIY' A
#
# COMPACT_ATOMS: atom_id res chain seq x y z
N MET A 1 -2.55 1.40 8.94
CA MET A 1 -2.81 1.68 7.51
C MET A 1 -2.77 3.18 7.29
N LYS A 2 -2.07 3.67 6.27
CA LYS A 2 -2.01 5.12 5.97
C LYS A 2 -2.32 5.38 4.49
N PRO A 3 -3.24 6.30 4.15
CA PRO A 3 -3.47 6.70 2.78
C PRO A 3 -2.24 7.45 2.23
N LEU A 4 -1.93 7.23 0.95
CA LEU A 4 -0.92 7.99 0.23
C LEU A 4 -1.51 9.28 -0.35
N LYS A 5 -0.66 10.30 -0.54
CA LYS A 5 -1.04 11.65 -0.99
C LYS A 5 -0.52 11.93 -2.41
N GLY A 6 -1.01 13.00 -3.03
CA GLY A 6 -0.57 13.46 -4.35
C GLY A 6 -1.00 12.49 -5.46
N LYS A 7 -0.08 12.20 -6.40
CA LYS A 7 -0.33 11.29 -7.53
C LYS A 7 -0.71 9.85 -7.15
N TYR A 8 -0.56 9.48 -5.88
CA TYR A 8 -0.91 8.16 -5.35
C TYR A 8 -2.19 8.17 -4.49
N LYS A 9 -3.03 9.19 -4.61
CA LYS A 9 -4.33 9.28 -3.92
C LYS A 9 -5.17 8.03 -4.24
N GLY A 10 -5.81 7.45 -3.22
CA GLY A 10 -6.57 6.20 -3.32
C GLY A 10 -5.75 4.93 -3.12
N LEU A 11 -4.41 5.05 -3.02
CA LEU A 11 -3.55 3.96 -2.59
C LEU A 11 -3.28 4.04 -1.09
N TYR A 12 -3.04 2.88 -0.49
CA TYR A 12 -2.78 2.71 0.93
C TYR A 12 -1.43 2.05 1.14
N ARG A 13 -0.79 2.40 2.25
CA ARG A 13 0.43 1.77 2.73
C ARG A 13 0.15 1.00 4.02
N LEU A 14 0.56 -0.27 4.01
CA LEU A 14 0.59 -1.14 5.18
C LEU A 14 2.05 -1.46 5.54
N ARG A 15 2.34 -1.51 6.84
CA ARG A 15 3.63 -2.01 7.34
C ARG A 15 3.41 -3.42 7.87
N VAL A 16 4.19 -4.37 7.39
CA VAL A 16 4.17 -5.77 7.84
C VAL A 16 5.60 -6.14 8.19
N GLY A 17 5.93 -6.15 9.48
CA GLY A 17 7.31 -6.31 9.95
C GLY A 17 8.27 -5.31 9.30
N ASN A 18 9.22 -5.83 8.53
CA ASN A 18 10.21 -5.06 7.77
C ASN A 18 9.78 -4.71 6.34
N TYR A 19 8.57 -5.04 5.91
CA TYR A 19 8.08 -4.74 4.57
C TYR A 19 7.07 -3.59 4.57
N ARG A 20 7.05 -2.84 3.47
CA ARG A 20 5.97 -1.90 3.13
C ARG A 20 5.21 -2.45 1.95
N VAL A 21 3.89 -2.50 2.09
CA VAL A 21 2.96 -2.93 1.04
C VAL A 21 2.18 -1.72 0.56
N ILE A 22 2.19 -1.47 -0.75
CA ILE A 22 1.30 -0.51 -1.41
C ILE A 22 0.16 -1.29 -2.04
N TYR A 23 -1.05 -0.90 -1.73
CA TYR A 23 -2.25 -1.57 -2.21
C TYR A 23 -3.40 -0.60 -2.45
N LYS A 24 -4.39 -1.03 -3.22
CA LYS A 24 -5.66 -0.36 -3.41
C LYS A 24 -6.78 -1.22 -2.81
N ARG A 25 -7.79 -0.58 -2.24
CA ARG A 25 -9.03 -1.24 -1.84
C ARG A 25 -10.09 -0.97 -2.91
N ASP A 26 -10.76 -2.02 -3.32
CA ASP A 26 -12.08 -1.87 -3.92
C ASP A 26 -13.07 -1.71 -2.76
N ASN A 27 -13.96 -0.72 -2.83
CA ASN A 27 -14.94 -0.49 -1.75
C ASN A 27 -16.25 -1.24 -2.01
N ASP A 28 -16.51 -1.63 -3.26
CA ASP A 28 -17.73 -2.34 -3.66
C ASP A 28 -17.55 -3.86 -3.55
N LYS A 29 -16.30 -4.31 -3.42
CA LYS A 29 -15.93 -5.72 -3.30
C LYS A 29 -14.93 -5.88 -2.17
N LEU A 30 -14.97 -7.00 -1.44
CA LEU A 30 -13.97 -7.31 -0.42
C LEU A 30 -12.64 -7.75 -1.05
N VAL A 31 -12.02 -6.87 -1.83
CA VAL A 31 -10.83 -7.16 -2.64
C VAL A 31 -9.73 -6.13 -2.36
N ILE A 32 -8.51 -6.63 -2.17
CA ILE A 32 -7.29 -5.82 -2.03
C ILE A 32 -6.39 -6.13 -3.21
N LEU A 33 -6.11 -5.11 -4.02
CA LEU A 33 -5.12 -5.21 -5.10
C LEU A 33 -3.76 -4.77 -4.56
N VAL A 34 -2.82 -5.70 -4.44
CA VAL A 34 -1.43 -5.41 -4.06
C VAL A 34 -0.66 -4.94 -5.29
N ILE A 35 -0.14 -3.72 -5.23
CA ILE A 35 0.58 -3.09 -6.35
C ILE A 35 2.09 -3.32 -6.22
N ARG A 36 2.60 -3.22 -4.99
CA ARG A 36 4.04 -3.41 -4.72
C ARG A 36 4.28 -3.84 -3.29
N ILE A 37 5.24 -4.74 -3.12
CA ILE A 37 5.83 -5.09 -1.84
C ILE A 37 7.32 -4.78 -1.92
N GLY A 38 7.88 -4.18 -0.88
CA GLY A 38 9.33 -3.98 -0.80
C GLY A 38 9.82 -3.92 0.63
N HIS A 39 11.08 -4.28 0.81
CA HIS A 39 11.72 -4.25 2.13
C HIS A 39 11.97 -2.80 2.57
N ARG A 40 11.95 -2.55 3.88
CA ARG A 40 12.14 -1.22 4.47
C ARG A 40 13.45 -0.57 4.03
N ARG A 41 14.48 -1.39 3.79
CA ARG A 41 15.82 -0.94 3.38
C ARG A 41 15.87 -0.48 1.91
N ASP A 42 14.90 -0.87 1.08
CA ASP A 42 14.85 -0.52 -0.36
C ASP A 42 13.87 0.62 -0.68
N ILE A 43 13.18 1.19 0.33
CA ILE A 43 12.14 2.22 0.14
C ILE A 43 12.60 3.57 0.73
N TYR A 44 13.91 3.86 0.64
CA TYR A 44 14.47 5.20 0.78
C TYR A 44 15.44 5.45 -0.37
#